data_AF-A0A820HXJ0-F1
#
_entry.id   AF-A0A820HXJ0-F1
#
_cell.length_a   1.000
_cell.length_b   1.000
_cell.length_c   1.000
_cell.angle_alpha   90.00
_cell.angle_beta   90.00
_cell.angle_gamma   90.00
#
_symmetry.space_group_name_H-M   'P 1'
#
loop_
_entity.id
_entity.type
_entity.pdbx_description
1 polymer ?
#
loop_
_entity_poly.entity_id
_entity_poly.type
_entity_poly.pdbx_seq_one_letter_code
_entity_poly.pdbx_strand_id
1 'polypeptide(L)'
;MFVGTNFWYGANLGSNGTGGNRVRLVRELDHLHALGVNNLRVQAGSEGPDTEPWRIVPSMQPSPGMYNVDVLDGLDFLLYEMGKRQMRAVMCLNNFWQWSGGFAQYVAWANGTAITIPYPGSYEQFEVFSAQFYSLTEATELFDNHIRFLLARTNRYTNVPYTNDTTI
;
A
#
# COMPACT_ATOMS: atom_id res chain seq x y z
N MET A 1 13.29 -21.07 4.14
CA MET A 1 12.49 -20.67 5.31
C MET A 1 12.36 -19.15 5.31
N PHE A 2 11.16 -18.62 5.52
CA PHE A 2 10.95 -17.18 5.66
C PHE A 2 11.12 -16.79 7.12
N VAL A 3 12.00 -15.81 7.36
CA VAL A 3 12.18 -15.13 8.64
C VAL A 3 11.76 -13.69 8.38
N GLY A 4 10.54 -13.34 8.76
CA GLY A 4 9.90 -12.12 8.28
C GLY A 4 9.28 -11.24 9.34
N THR A 5 8.99 -10.00 8.94
CA THR A 5 8.26 -9.03 9.75
C THR A 5 7.31 -8.19 8.90
N ASN A 6 6.36 -7.52 9.55
CA ASN A 6 5.52 -6.53 8.90
C ASN A 6 6.27 -5.20 8.81
N PHE A 7 6.26 -4.59 7.63
CA PHE A 7 6.94 -3.33 7.34
C PHE A 7 6.05 -2.46 6.43
N TRP A 8 4.79 -2.30 6.87
CA TRP A 8 3.71 -1.70 6.07
C TRP A 8 4.00 -0.26 5.64
N TYR A 9 4.75 0.51 6.43
CA TYR A 9 5.09 1.91 6.15
C TYR A 9 6.25 2.09 5.18
N GLY A 10 6.84 0.99 4.67
CA GLY A 10 8.07 1.05 3.87
C GLY A 10 7.98 1.93 2.63
N ALA A 11 6.86 1.89 1.90
CA ALA A 11 6.66 2.72 0.71
C ALA A 11 6.64 4.22 1.07
N ASN A 12 5.86 4.61 2.09
CA ASN A 12 5.82 6.00 2.57
C ASN A 12 7.19 6.46 3.10
N LEU A 13 7.89 5.61 3.84
CA LEU A 13 9.23 5.94 4.36
C LEU A 13 10.28 6.06 3.23
N GLY A 14 10.12 5.29 2.16
CA GLY A 14 10.94 5.40 0.95
C GLY A 14 10.61 6.60 0.06
N SER A 15 9.52 7.32 0.32
CA SER A 15 9.09 8.47 -0.48
C SER A 15 10.13 9.60 -0.45
N ASN A 16 10.21 10.36 -1.55
CA ASN A 16 10.91 11.65 -1.60
C ASN A 16 10.00 12.83 -1.23
N GLY A 17 8.69 12.59 -1.06
CA GLY A 17 7.71 13.60 -0.68
C GLY A 17 7.56 13.72 0.84
N THR A 18 6.47 14.37 1.25
CA THR A 18 6.14 14.60 2.66
C THR A 18 6.09 13.30 3.47
N GLY A 19 6.81 13.28 4.60
CA GLY A 19 6.86 12.13 5.52
C GLY A 19 7.90 11.07 5.17
N GLY A 20 8.54 11.16 3.99
CA GLY A 20 9.60 10.25 3.58
C GLY A 20 10.92 10.44 4.33
N ASN A 21 11.67 9.36 4.50
CA ASN A 21 13.01 9.37 5.07
C ASN A 21 13.82 8.14 4.61
N ARG A 22 14.44 8.25 3.42
CA ARG A 22 15.22 7.18 2.80
C ARG A 22 16.43 6.74 3.61
N VAL A 23 17.09 7.67 4.30
CA VAL A 23 18.24 7.36 5.16
C VAL A 23 17.79 6.44 6.30
N ARG A 24 16.64 6.74 6.91
CA ARG A 24 16.04 5.88 7.92
C ARG A 24 15.62 4.53 7.34
N LEU A 25 14.99 4.50 6.17
CA LEU A 25 14.61 3.25 5.51
C LEU A 25 15.81 2.33 5.30
N VAL A 26 16.89 2.84 4.70
CA VAL A 26 18.13 2.08 4.46
C VAL A 26 18.68 1.50 5.76
N ARG A 27 18.77 2.34 6.81
CA ARG A 27 19.23 1.91 8.13
C ARG A 27 18.35 0.82 8.75
N GLU A 28 17.02 0.92 8.62
CA GLU A 28 16.10 -0.09 9.12
C GLU A 28 16.23 -1.42 8.37
N LEU A 29 16.37 -1.38 7.04
CA LEU A 29 16.64 -2.57 6.23
C LEU A 29 17.98 -3.22 6.56
N ASP A 30 19.04 -2.43 6.78
CA ASP A 30 20.34 -2.93 7.24
C ASP A 30 20.24 -3.63 8.59
N HIS A 31 19.50 -3.02 9.52
CA HIS A 31 19.30 -3.59 10.85
C HIS A 31 18.52 -4.90 10.78
N LEU A 32 17.43 -4.95 10.02
CA LEU A 32 16.64 -6.17 9.82
C LEU A 32 17.47 -7.27 9.16
N HIS A 33 18.27 -6.93 8.15
CA HIS A 33 19.16 -7.88 7.48
C HIS A 33 20.19 -8.46 8.45
N ALA A 34 20.81 -7.63 9.29
CA ALA A 34 21.77 -8.08 10.31
C ALA A 34 21.14 -9.02 11.35
N LEU A 35 19.83 -8.91 11.60
CA LEU A 35 19.05 -9.82 12.44
C LEU A 35 18.62 -11.11 11.72
N GLY A 36 18.96 -11.27 10.44
CA GLY A 36 18.61 -12.43 9.63
C GLY A 36 17.21 -12.38 9.01
N VAL A 37 16.53 -11.24 9.05
CA VAL A 37 15.24 -11.06 8.36
C VAL A 37 15.45 -11.10 6.86
N ASN A 38 14.68 -11.94 6.17
CA ASN A 38 14.76 -12.13 4.72
C ASN A 38 13.41 -11.92 4.00
N ASN A 39 12.35 -11.59 4.72
CA ASN A 39 11.03 -11.37 4.15
C ASN A 39 10.28 -10.22 4.83
N LEU A 40 9.71 -9.30 4.05
CA LEU A 40 8.92 -8.19 4.57
C LEU A 40 7.52 -8.23 3.98
N ARG A 41 6.50 -8.16 4.83
CA ARG A 41 5.11 -7.88 4.41
C ARG A 41 4.90 -6.38 4.37
N VAL A 42 4.64 -5.83 3.18
CA VAL A 42 4.59 -4.38 2.93
C VAL A 42 3.20 -3.98 2.41
N GLN A 43 2.80 -2.74 2.66
CA GLN A 43 1.54 -2.21 2.13
C GLN A 43 1.79 -1.60 0.74
N ALA A 44 1.05 -2.07 -0.24
CA ALA A 44 1.11 -1.65 -1.64
C ALA A 44 -0.20 -1.03 -2.13
N GLY A 45 -1.19 -0.84 -1.26
CA GLY A 45 -2.39 -0.05 -1.51
C GLY A 45 -2.68 0.88 -0.32
N SER A 46 -2.81 2.18 -0.58
CA SER A 46 -3.35 3.11 0.42
C SER A 46 -4.19 4.17 -0.27
N GLU A 47 -5.41 4.35 0.21
CA GLU A 47 -6.48 5.07 -0.46
C GLU A 47 -6.84 6.36 0.29
N GLY A 48 -6.86 7.46 -0.44
CA GLY A 48 -7.33 8.76 0.05
C GLY A 48 -8.88 8.85 0.10
N PRO A 49 -9.45 10.06 0.17
CA PRO A 49 -8.74 11.33 0.13
C PRO A 49 -7.90 11.55 1.39
N ASP A 50 -6.81 12.30 1.26
CA ASP A 50 -5.83 12.54 2.35
C ASP A 50 -6.39 13.39 3.52
N THR A 51 -7.62 13.89 3.39
CA THR A 51 -8.35 14.63 4.42
C THR A 51 -9.06 13.72 5.43
N GLU A 52 -9.18 12.43 5.13
CA GLU A 52 -9.89 11.48 5.97
C GLU A 52 -9.07 11.05 7.20
N PRO A 53 -9.72 10.80 8.35
CA PRO A 53 -9.04 10.43 9.56
C PRO A 53 -8.53 8.98 9.55
N TRP A 54 -7.65 8.69 10.52
CA TRP A 54 -7.17 7.34 10.91
C TRP A 54 -6.50 6.52 9.83
N ARG A 55 -6.00 7.15 8.77
CA ARG A 55 -5.30 6.48 7.67
C ARG A 55 -3.92 7.05 7.41
N ILE A 56 -3.14 6.32 6.62
CA ILE A 56 -1.85 6.75 6.09
C ILE A 56 -2.04 8.01 5.24
N VAL A 57 -1.22 9.02 5.49
CA VAL A 57 -1.14 10.25 4.69
C VAL A 57 0.35 10.56 4.45
N PRO A 58 0.78 10.89 3.21
CA PRO A 58 -0.01 10.87 1.98
C PRO A 58 -0.39 9.45 1.53
N SER A 59 -1.56 9.30 0.91
CA SER A 59 -2.01 8.04 0.31
C SER A 59 -1.29 7.76 -1.02
N MET A 60 -1.21 6.48 -1.40
CA MET A 60 -0.70 6.06 -2.70
C MET A 60 -1.69 6.38 -3.82
N GLN A 61 -2.98 6.22 -3.54
CA GLN A 61 -4.08 6.44 -4.46
C GLN A 61 -5.07 7.45 -3.85
N PRO A 62 -4.84 8.76 -3.99
CA PRO A 62 -5.72 9.79 -3.41
C PRO A 62 -7.16 9.74 -3.93
N SER A 63 -7.36 9.28 -5.18
CA SER A 63 -8.68 9.03 -5.77
C SER A 63 -8.57 7.88 -6.79
N PRO A 64 -9.70 7.27 -7.21
CA PRO A 64 -9.68 6.15 -8.16
C PRO A 64 -8.86 6.45 -9.43
N GLY A 65 -7.93 5.56 -9.77
CA GLY A 65 -7.03 5.68 -10.92
C GLY A 65 -5.94 6.78 -10.84
N MET A 66 -5.97 7.65 -9.83
CA MET A 66 -5.00 8.72 -9.66
C MET A 66 -3.99 8.35 -8.58
N TYR A 67 -2.70 8.44 -8.89
CA TYR A 67 -1.65 7.99 -7.99
C TYR A 67 -0.69 9.09 -7.57
N ASN A 68 -0.27 9.02 -6.31
CA ASN A 68 0.81 9.82 -5.78
C ASN A 68 2.16 9.28 -6.26
N VAL A 69 2.82 10.04 -7.14
CA VAL A 69 4.08 9.65 -7.76
C VAL A 69 5.22 9.48 -6.75
N ASP A 70 5.22 10.24 -5.65
CA ASP A 70 6.29 10.19 -4.65
C ASP A 70 6.14 8.97 -3.74
N VAL A 71 4.91 8.53 -3.44
CA VAL A 71 4.68 7.30 -2.67
C VAL A 71 5.01 6.07 -3.53
N LEU A 72 4.65 6.09 -4.81
CA LEU A 72 5.02 5.03 -5.77
C LEU A 72 6.54 4.95 -6.00
N ASP A 73 7.22 6.09 -6.11
CA ASP A 73 8.68 6.15 -6.13
C ASP A 73 9.30 5.57 -4.84
N GLY A 74 8.64 5.79 -3.70
CA GLY A 74 9.04 5.19 -2.43
C GLY A 74 8.89 3.68 -2.39
N LEU A 75 7.85 3.12 -3.00
CA LEU A 75 7.70 1.68 -3.17
C LEU A 75 8.79 1.09 -4.08
N ASP A 76 9.11 1.76 -5.20
CA ASP A 76 10.22 1.34 -6.07
C ASP A 76 11.56 1.32 -5.32
N PHE A 77 11.81 2.37 -4.53
CA PHE A 77 13.04 2.51 -3.76
C PHE A 77 13.13 1.45 -2.65
N LEU A 78 12.02 1.14 -1.98
CA LEU A 78 11.93 0.06 -1.00
C LEU A 78 12.31 -1.28 -1.62
N LEU A 79 11.69 -1.65 -2.74
CA LEU A 79 11.98 -2.92 -3.42
C LEU A 79 13.43 -2.98 -3.91
N TYR A 80 13.95 -1.88 -4.46
CA TYR A 80 15.35 -1.79 -4.87
C TYR A 80 16.31 -2.04 -3.69
N GLU A 81 16.07 -1.42 -2.54
CA GLU A 81 16.91 -1.59 -1.35
C GLU A 81 16.74 -2.95 -0.68
N MET A 82 15.54 -3.55 -0.72
CA MET A 82 15.31 -4.92 -0.29
C MET A 82 16.10 -5.93 -1.15
N GLY A 83 16.08 -5.75 -2.47
CA GLY A 83 16.80 -6.62 -3.41
C GLY A 83 18.31 -6.63 -3.16
N LYS A 84 18.91 -5.48 -2.82
CA LYS A 84 20.33 -5.38 -2.44
C LYS A 84 20.70 -6.22 -1.21
N ARG A 85 19.72 -6.55 -0.36
CA ARG A 85 19.87 -7.35 0.87
C ARG A 85 19.27 -8.75 0.73
N GLN A 86 18.94 -9.16 -0.49
CA GLN A 86 18.33 -10.46 -0.80
C GLN A 86 17.04 -10.73 0.00
N MET A 87 16.31 -9.67 0.34
CA MET A 87 15.00 -9.78 0.99
C MET A 87 13.90 -10.02 -0.06
N ARG A 88 12.79 -10.65 0.37
CA ARG A 88 11.58 -10.83 -0.43
C ARG A 88 10.40 -10.03 0.11
N ALA A 89 9.51 -9.54 -0.74
CA ALA A 89 8.37 -8.70 -0.39
C ALA A 89 7.05 -9.45 -0.55
N VAL A 90 6.24 -9.53 0.51
CA VAL A 90 4.81 -9.87 0.37
C VAL A 90 4.04 -8.57 0.20
N MET A 91 3.58 -8.33 -1.03
CA MET A 91 2.87 -7.11 -1.43
C MET A 91 1.38 -7.17 -1.05
N CYS A 92 0.96 -6.40 -0.05
CA CYS A 92 -0.44 -6.32 0.35
C CYS A 92 -1.16 -5.24 -0.46
N LEU A 93 -2.00 -5.66 -1.39
CA LEU A 93 -2.61 -4.79 -2.41
C LEU A 93 -3.85 -4.04 -1.91
N ASN A 94 -4.46 -4.48 -0.82
CA ASN A 94 -5.63 -3.83 -0.21
C ASN A 94 -5.65 -4.10 1.29
N ASN A 95 -6.69 -3.62 1.97
CA ASN A 95 -6.87 -3.76 3.38
C ASN A 95 -8.37 -3.77 3.72
N PHE A 96 -8.77 -4.65 4.63
CA PHE A 96 -10.14 -4.61 5.16
C PHE A 96 -10.37 -3.40 6.07
N TRP A 97 -9.31 -2.94 6.74
CA TRP A 97 -9.34 -1.90 7.76
C TRP A 97 -9.06 -0.50 7.20
N GLN A 98 -9.51 0.50 7.95
CA GLN A 98 -9.45 1.92 7.57
C GLN A 98 -8.05 2.52 7.51
N TRP A 99 -7.05 1.91 8.13
CA TRP A 99 -5.76 2.58 8.33
C TRP A 99 -4.96 2.82 7.04
N SER A 100 -5.35 2.19 5.95
CA SER A 100 -4.88 2.53 4.61
C SER A 100 -6.03 2.96 3.69
N GLY A 101 -7.19 3.35 4.22
CA GLY A 101 -8.43 3.48 3.45
C GLY A 101 -9.10 2.12 3.27
N GLY A 102 -8.60 1.30 2.34
CA GLY A 102 -9.00 -0.09 2.17
C GLY A 102 -10.37 -0.29 1.52
N PHE A 103 -10.97 -1.45 1.73
CA PHE A 103 -12.25 -1.85 1.15
C PHE A 103 -13.38 -0.87 1.44
N ALA A 104 -13.47 -0.33 2.66
CA ALA A 104 -14.43 0.72 2.99
C ALA A 104 -14.27 1.96 2.08
N GLN A 105 -13.04 2.32 1.71
CA GLN A 105 -12.81 3.43 0.81
C GLN A 105 -13.22 3.12 -0.64
N TYR A 106 -13.03 1.89 -1.10
CA TYR A 106 -13.56 1.43 -2.39
C TYR A 106 -15.09 1.42 -2.42
N VAL A 107 -15.74 0.99 -1.32
CA VAL A 107 -17.21 1.07 -1.17
C VAL A 107 -17.69 2.52 -1.22
N ALA A 108 -16.98 3.44 -0.55
CA ALA A 108 -17.31 4.86 -0.58
C ALA A 108 -17.15 5.45 -1.99
N TRP A 109 -16.06 5.13 -2.69
CA TRP A 109 -15.85 5.61 -4.07
C TRP A 109 -16.90 5.12 -5.05
N ALA A 110 -17.26 3.82 -4.99
CA ALA A 110 -18.28 3.24 -5.85
C ALA A 110 -19.69 3.82 -5.62
N ASN A 111 -19.98 4.32 -4.42
CA ASN A 111 -21.27 4.95 -4.11
C ASN A 111 -21.26 6.49 -4.23
N GLY A 112 -20.11 7.09 -4.54
CA GLY A 112 -19.94 8.55 -4.61
C GLY A 112 -20.26 9.27 -3.30
N THR A 113 -20.82 10.49 -3.38
CA THR A 113 -21.15 11.31 -2.20
C THR A 113 -22.38 10.84 -1.42
N ALA A 114 -23.03 9.76 -1.84
CA ALA A 114 -24.25 9.25 -1.21
C ALA A 114 -23.99 8.52 0.10
N ILE A 115 -22.75 8.09 0.35
CA ILE A 115 -22.40 7.29 1.52
C ILE A 115 -21.12 7.79 2.17
N THR A 116 -21.10 7.78 3.51
CA THR A 116 -19.91 8.11 4.31
C THR A 116 -19.45 6.87 5.05
N ILE A 117 -18.15 6.66 5.14
CA ILE A 117 -17.58 5.60 5.97
C ILE A 117 -18.00 5.88 7.43
N PRO A 118 -18.47 4.89 8.20
CA PRO A 118 -19.04 5.11 9.53
C PRO A 118 -17.96 5.47 10.57
N TYR A 119 -17.56 6.73 10.57
CA TYR A 119 -16.53 7.31 11.42
C TYR A 119 -17.10 8.35 12.40
N PRO A 120 -16.73 8.33 13.71
CA PRO A 120 -16.37 7.14 14.46
C PRO A 120 -17.61 6.24 14.65
N GLY A 121 -17.52 4.99 14.21
CA GLY A 121 -18.55 3.96 14.40
C GLY A 121 -18.05 2.78 15.23
N SER A 122 -18.92 1.82 15.51
CA SER A 122 -18.48 0.55 16.12
C SER A 122 -17.67 -0.29 15.13
N TYR A 123 -16.84 -1.22 15.64
CA TYR A 123 -16.14 -2.19 14.78
C TYR A 123 -17.11 -2.98 13.92
N GLU A 124 -18.23 -3.44 14.48
CA GLU A 124 -19.27 -4.18 13.75
C GLU A 124 -19.87 -3.35 12.60
N GLN A 125 -20.18 -2.06 12.84
CA GLN A 125 -20.70 -1.17 11.80
C GLN A 125 -19.68 -0.98 10.67
N PHE A 126 -18.40 -0.82 11.02
CA PHE A 126 -17.34 -0.69 10.04
C PHE A 126 -17.12 -2.00 9.26
N GLU A 127 -17.15 -3.15 9.92
CA GLU A 127 -17.02 -4.46 9.29
C GLU A 127 -18.13 -4.72 8.28
N VAL A 128 -19.39 -4.47 8.67
CA VAL A 128 -20.56 -4.59 7.79
C VAL A 128 -20.43 -3.65 6.59
N PHE A 129 -19.98 -2.42 6.81
CA PHE A 129 -19.76 -1.46 5.72
C PHE A 129 -18.65 -1.91 4.77
N SER A 130 -17.48 -2.27 5.31
CA SER A 130 -16.30 -2.70 4.55
C SER A 130 -16.58 -3.97 3.75
N ALA A 131 -17.32 -4.92 4.32
CA ALA A 131 -17.69 -6.18 3.67
C ALA A 131 -18.59 -6.01 2.43
N GLN A 132 -19.27 -4.86 2.26
CA GLN A 132 -20.03 -4.58 1.03
C GLN A 132 -19.15 -4.60 -0.22
N PHE A 133 -17.84 -4.36 -0.07
CA PHE A 133 -16.84 -4.44 -1.14
C PHE A 133 -16.99 -5.71 -1.97
N TYR A 134 -17.17 -6.87 -1.32
CA TYR A 134 -17.22 -8.16 -2.00
C TYR A 134 -18.47 -8.35 -2.87
N SER A 135 -19.52 -7.55 -2.66
CA SER A 135 -20.79 -7.64 -3.39
C SER A 135 -21.01 -6.47 -4.34
N LEU A 136 -20.14 -5.46 -4.32
CA LEU A 136 -20.28 -4.25 -5.13
C LEU A 136 -19.33 -4.31 -6.33
N THR A 137 -19.86 -4.65 -7.50
CA THR A 137 -19.08 -4.82 -8.75
C THR A 137 -18.18 -3.62 -9.03
N GLU A 138 -18.70 -2.41 -8.92
CA GLU A 138 -17.93 -1.18 -9.15
C GLU A 138 -16.74 -1.05 -8.19
N ALA A 139 -16.91 -1.40 -6.90
CA ALA A 139 -15.81 -1.38 -5.94
C ALA A 139 -14.72 -2.41 -6.29
N THR A 140 -15.12 -3.62 -6.71
CA THR A 140 -14.17 -4.65 -7.15
C THR A 140 -13.46 -4.27 -8.44
N GLU A 141 -14.14 -3.62 -9.40
CA GLU A 141 -13.52 -3.14 -10.65
C GLU A 141 -12.49 -2.04 -10.39
N LEU A 142 -12.77 -1.12 -9.46
CA LEU A 142 -11.81 -0.10 -9.02
C LEU A 142 -10.56 -0.73 -8.41
N PHE A 143 -10.71 -1.80 -7.62
CA PHE A 143 -9.58 -2.52 -7.04
C PHE A 143 -8.81 -3.33 -8.10
N ASP A 144 -9.49 -3.99 -9.03
CA ASP A 144 -8.84 -4.70 -10.14
C ASP A 144 -8.00 -3.74 -11.00
N ASN A 145 -8.48 -2.52 -11.21
CA ASN A 145 -7.71 -1.47 -11.87
C ASN A 145 -6.43 -1.12 -11.09
N HIS A 146 -6.50 -1.08 -9.76
CA HIS A 146 -5.33 -0.89 -8.92
C HIS A 146 -4.32 -2.05 -9.03
N ILE A 147 -4.81 -3.29 -9.02
CA ILE A 147 -3.96 -4.48 -9.23
C ILE A 147 -3.28 -4.40 -10.60
N ARG A 148 -4.04 -4.13 -11.67
CA ARG A 148 -3.51 -4.02 -13.05
C ARG A 148 -2.47 -2.91 -13.16
N PHE A 149 -2.71 -1.77 -12.50
CA PHE A 149 -1.75 -0.67 -12.46
C PHE A 149 -0.41 -1.09 -11.85
N LEU A 150 -0.43 -1.77 -10.70
CA LEU A 150 0.80 -2.24 -10.05
C LEU A 150 1.50 -3.35 -10.83
N LEU A 151 0.76 -4.29 -11.42
CA LEU A 151 1.33 -5.34 -12.27
C LEU A 151 2.01 -4.78 -13.52
N ALA A 152 1.50 -3.67 -14.07
CA ALA A 152 2.10 -2.97 -15.20
C ALA A 152 3.29 -2.08 -14.81
N ARG A 153 3.54 -1.87 -13.50
CA ARG A 153 4.60 -0.98 -13.03
C ARG A 153 5.98 -1.56 -13.32
N THR A 154 6.89 -0.70 -13.77
CA THR A 154 8.32 -0.99 -13.88
C THR A 154 9.06 -0.20 -12.82
N ASN A 155 9.88 -0.88 -12.02
CA ASN A 155 10.68 -0.24 -10.99
C ASN A 155 11.70 0.70 -11.64
N ARG A 156 11.66 1.99 -11.31
CA ARG A 156 12.53 2.99 -11.94
C ARG A 156 14.01 2.91 -11.58
N TYR A 157 14.37 2.22 -10.49
CA TYR A 157 15.76 2.06 -10.05
C TYR A 157 16.43 0.85 -10.71
N THR A 158 15.65 -0.17 -11.08
CA THR A 158 16.16 -1.41 -11.69
C THR A 158 15.77 -1.58 -13.16
N ASN A 159 14.79 -0.82 -13.65
CA ASN A 159 14.13 -1.02 -14.94
C ASN A 159 13.50 -2.42 -15.12
N VAL A 160 13.18 -3.10 -14.01
CA VAL A 160 12.54 -4.41 -14.03
C VAL A 160 11.02 -4.25 -13.80
N PRO A 161 10.16 -4.83 -14.66
CA PRO A 161 8.73 -4.92 -14.40
C PRO A 161 8.47 -5.63 -13.07
N TYR A 162 7.50 -5.16 -12.28
CA TYR A 162 7.17 -5.77 -10.98
C TYR A 162 6.85 -7.26 -11.11
N THR A 163 6.21 -7.66 -12.22
CA THR A 163 5.92 -9.07 -12.54
C THR A 163 7.15 -9.95 -12.77
N ASN A 164 8.31 -9.34 -13.02
CA ASN A 164 9.59 -10.01 -13.24
C ASN A 164 10.62 -9.71 -12.14
N ASP A 165 10.27 -8.88 -11.14
CA ASP A 165 11.18 -8.52 -10.05
C ASP A 165 11.19 -9.63 -9.02
N THR A 166 12.29 -10.38 -8.95
CA THR A 166 12.40 -11.48 -7.99
C THR A 166 12.32 -11.03 -6.53
N THR A 167 12.49 -9.73 -6.24
CA THR A 167 12.30 -9.20 -4.88
C THR A 167 10.86 -9.41 -4.40
N ILE A 168 9.88 -9.49 -5.30
CA ILE A 168 8.46 -9.71 -4.99
C ILE A 168 8.18 -11.23 -4.93
#